data_AF-A0A6L7CQY5-F1
#
_entry.id   AF-A0A6L7CQY5-F1
#
_cell.length_a   1.000
_cell.length_b   1.000
_cell.length_c   1.000
_cell.angle_alpha   90.00
_cell.angle_beta   90.00
_cell.angle_gamma   90.00
#
_symmetry.space_group_name_H-M   'P 1'
#
loop_
_entity.id
_entity.type
_entity.pdbx_description
1 polymer ?
#
loop_
_entity_poly.entity_id
_entity_poly.type
_entity_poly.pdbx_seq_one_letter_code
_entity_poly.pdbx_strand_id
1 'polypeptide(L)' 'MSNAITMGIFWHLIGAASAACFYAPFKKVKKWSWETMWSVGGIVSWIILPWAISALLLP' A
#
# COMPACT_ATOMS: atom_id res chain seq x y z
N MET A 1 5.06 -30.03 0.56
CA MET A 1 5.39 -29.10 1.67
C MET A 1 6.36 -28.00 1.22
N SER A 2 7.40 -28.30 0.42
CA SER A 2 8.33 -27.26 -0.10
C SER A 2 7.64 -26.17 -0.92
N ASN A 3 6.74 -26.51 -1.84
CA ASN A 3 6.06 -25.53 -2.71
C ASN A 3 5.26 -24.50 -1.90
N ALA A 4 4.59 -24.92 -0.82
CA ALA A 4 3.83 -24.02 0.03
C ALA A 4 4.75 -23.02 0.76
N ILE A 5 5.92 -23.46 1.20
CA ILE A 5 6.92 -22.60 1.85
C ILE A 5 7.48 -21.59 0.84
N THR A 6 7.86 -22.03 -0.36
CA THR A 6 8.39 -21.14 -1.41
C THR A 6 7.35 -20.10 -1.84
N MET A 7 6.10 -20.52 -2.06
CA MET A 7 5.02 -19.59 -2.40
C MET A 7 4.70 -18.65 -1.24
N GLY A 8 4.76 -19.13 0.01
CA GLY A 8 4.58 -18.29 1.19
C GLY A 8 5.63 -17.17 1.28
N ILE A 9 6.91 -17.50 1.09
CA ILE A 9 7.99 -16.52 1.05
C ILE A 9 7.79 -15.52 -0.10
N PHE A 10 7.43 -16.02 -1.28
CA PHE A 10 7.21 -15.18 -2.46
C PHE A 10 6.07 -14.17 -2.25
N TRP A 11 4.90 -14.63 -1.79
CA TRP A 11 3.77 -13.74 -1.50
C TRP A 11 4.05 -12.78 -0.36
N HIS A 12 4.78 -13.22 0.67
CA HIS A 12 5.19 -12.33 1.75
C HIS A 12 6.12 -11.22 1.26
N LEU A 13 7.07 -11.55 0.37
CA LEU A 13 7.97 -10.58 -0.23
C LEU A 13 7.20 -9.55 -1.07
N ILE A 14 6.24 -9.98 -1.89
CA ILE A 14 5.38 -9.07 -2.67
C ILE A 14 4.60 -8.13 -1.74
N GLY A 15 3.99 -8.68 -0.68
CA GLY A 15 3.26 -7.88 0.30
C GLY A 15 4.14 -6.87 1.02
N ALA A 16 5.30 -7.31 1.51
CA ALA A 16 6.26 -6.46 2.22
C ALA A 16 6.83 -5.35 1.31
N ALA A 17 7.17 -5.68 0.06
CA ALA A 17 7.64 -4.71 -0.93
C ALA A 17 6.55 -3.68 -1.25
N SER A 18 5.30 -4.13 -1.45
CA SER A 18 4.16 -3.25 -1.73
C SER A 18 3.91 -2.27 -0.57
N ALA A 19 3.93 -2.74 0.67
CA ALA A 19 3.78 -1.90 1.86
C ALA A 19 4.94 -0.89 1.98
N ALA A 20 6.18 -1.34 1.76
CA ALA A 20 7.35 -0.47 1.79
C ALA A 20 7.27 0.64 0.74
N CYS A 21 6.86 0.31 -0.49
CA CYS A 21 6.64 1.27 -1.57
C CYS A 21 5.51 2.27 -1.26
N PHE A 22 4.43 1.83 -0.62
CA PHE A 22 3.33 2.69 -0.23
C PHE A 22 3.78 3.77 0.78
N TYR A 23 4.61 3.40 1.76
CA TYR A 23 5.07 4.32 2.81
C TYR A 23 6.36 5.08 2.47
N ALA A 24 7.18 4.60 1.52
CA ALA A 24 8.44 5.26 1.15
C ALA A 24 8.29 6.76 0.76
N PRO A 25 7.25 7.19 0.03
CA PRO A 25 7.03 8.60 -0.30
C PRO A 25 6.77 9.49 0.91
N PHE A 26 6.23 8.95 2.01
CA PHE A 26 5.88 9.72 3.20
C PHE A 26 7.13 10.35 3.82
N LYS A 27 8.29 9.69 3.69
CA LYS A 27 9.60 10.23 4.12
C LYS A 27 10.02 11.50 3.37
N LYS A 28 9.46 11.74 2.17
CA LYS A 28 9.75 12.95 1.37
C LYS A 28 8.85 14.14 1.75
N VAL A 29 7.81 13.92 2.55
CA VAL A 29 6.91 14.97 3.03
C VAL A 29 7.57 15.67 4.22
N LYS A 30 8.03 16.91 4.03
CA LYS A 30 8.80 17.66 5.06
C LYS A 30 8.06 18.85 5.68
N LYS A 31 6.86 19.18 5.21
CA LYS A 31 6.14 20.42 5.57
C LYS A 31 4.74 20.19 6.15
N TRP A 32 4.36 18.94 6.36
CA TRP A 32 3.04 18.60 6.87
C TRP A 32 3.16 18.15 8.32
N SER A 33 2.12 18.43 9.10
CA SER A 33 2.00 17.79 10.41
C SER A 33 1.85 16.28 10.24
N TRP A 34 2.17 15.55 11.29
CA TRP A 34 2.00 14.10 11.32
C TRP A 34 0.54 13.71 11.04
N GLU A 35 -0.40 14.38 11.69
CA GLU A 35 -1.84 14.16 11.54
C GLU A 35 -2.27 14.38 10.09
N THR A 36 -1.84 15.48 9.48
CA THR A 36 -2.21 15.80 8.09
C THR A 36 -1.69 14.75 7.11
N MET A 37 -0.45 14.31 7.29
CA MET A 37 0.16 13.27 6.45
C MET A 37 -0.61 11.94 6.55
N TRP A 38 -0.96 11.50 7.75
CA TRP A 38 -1.69 10.26 7.95
C TRP A 38 -3.17 10.35 7.57
N SER A 39 -3.83 11.48 7.82
CA SER A 39 -5.22 11.69 7.40
C SER A 39 -5.37 11.64 5.89
N VAL A 40 -4.51 12.36 5.14
CA VAL A 40 -4.53 12.31 3.67
C VAL A 40 -4.14 10.92 3.16
N GLY A 41 -3.09 10.33 3.73
CA GLY A 41 -2.66 8.97 3.38
C GLY A 41 -3.77 7.92 3.59
N GLY A 42 -4.52 8.01 4.69
CA GLY A 42 -5.65 7.14 5.01
C GLY A 42 -6.84 7.35 4.09
N ILE A 43 -7.20 8.60 3.76
CA ILE A 43 -8.27 8.88 2.79
C ILE A 43 -7.93 8.30 1.42
N VAL A 44 -6.69 8.50 0.97
CA VAL A 44 -6.24 7.97 -0.32
C VAL A 44 -6.25 6.44 -0.32
N SER A 45 -5.74 5.78 0.72
CA SER A 45 -5.63 4.31 0.76
C SER A 45 -6.94 3.58 1.01
N TRP A 46 -7.84 4.15 1.81
CA TRP A 46 -9.07 3.47 2.22
C TRP A 46 -10.29 3.85 1.40
N ILE A 47 -10.29 5.02 0.76
CA ILE A 47 -11.45 5.51 -0.01
C ILE A 47 -11.09 5.61 -1.48
N ILE A 48 -10.08 6.41 -1.83
CA ILE A 48 -9.80 6.72 -3.24
C ILE A 48 -9.26 5.48 -3.97
N LEU A 49 -8.29 4.79 -3.38
CA LEU A 49 -7.64 3.65 -4.03
C LEU A 49 -8.61 2.49 -4.29
N PRO A 50 -9.46 2.05 -3.33
CA PRO A 50 -10.43 0.99 -3.60
C PRO A 50 -11.41 1.38 -4.72
N TRP A 51 -11.92 2.62 -4.71
CA TRP A 51 -12.83 3.09 -5.76
C TRP A 51 -12.15 3.15 -7.13
N ALA A 52 -10.94 3.70 -7.21
CA ALA A 52 -10.20 3.81 -8.45
C ALA A 52 -9.86 2.44 -9.04
N ILE A 53 -9.43 1.50 -8.20
CA ILE A 53 -9.10 0.14 -8.64
C ILE A 53 -10.37 -0.61 -9.07
N SER A 54 -11.47 -0.49 -8.33
CA SER A 54 -12.75 -1.06 -8.72
C SER A 54 -13.23 -0.50 -10.05
N ALA A 55 -13.18 0.82 -10.25
CA ALA A 55 -13.58 1.44 -11.51
C ALA A 55 -12.69 1.04 -12.71
N LEU A 56 -11.43 0.68 -12.46
CA LEU A 56 -10.50 0.26 -13.51
C LEU A 56 -10.62 -1.23 -13.86
N LEU A 57 -10.84 -2.09 -12.86
CA LEU A 57 -10.76 -3.54 -13.01
C LEU A 57 -12.11 -4.22 -13.16
N LEU A 58 -13.19 -3.59 -12.69
CA LEU A 58 -14.54 -4.13 -12.81
C LEU A 58 -15.20 -3.61 -14.11
N PRO A 59 -15.98 -4.46 -14.81
CA PRO A 59 -16.69 -4.08 -16.03
C PRO A 59 -17.85 -3.11 -15.78
#